data_AF-A0A945AHF3-F1
#
_entry.id   AF-A0A945AHF3-F1
#
_cell.length_a   1.000
_cell.length_b   1.000
_cell.length_c   1.000
_cell.angle_alpha   90.00
_cell.angle_beta   90.00
_cell.angle_gamma   90.00
#
_symmetry.space_group_name_H-M   'P 1'
#
loop_
_entity.id
_entity.type
_entity.pdbx_description
1 polymer ?
#
loop_
_entity_poly.entity_id
_entity_poly.type
_entity_poly.pdbx_seq_one_letter_code
_entity_poly.pdbx_strand_id
1 'polypeptide(L)' 'MFSSLLFAGILIFVVASKYLYKPTPRCPECHTPQDGDYPICECGYVFEFPDEDDDPIEYGDPNDAL' A
#
# COMPACT_ATOMS: atom_id res chain seq x y z
N MET A 1 -34.10 15.11 8.61
CA MET A 1 -33.35 15.73 7.51
C MET A 1 -31.86 15.91 7.85
N PHE A 2 -31.50 16.47 9.01
CA PHE A 2 -30.08 16.61 9.41
C PHE A 2 -29.31 15.29 9.55
N SER A 3 -29.96 14.22 10.04
CA SER A 3 -29.31 12.91 10.21
C SER A 3 -28.80 12.32 8.89
N SER A 4 -29.51 12.57 7.79
CA SER A 4 -29.12 12.11 6.46
C SER A 4 -27.87 12.85 5.95
N LEU A 5 -27.75 14.14 6.24
CA LEU A 5 -26.58 14.96 5.89
C LEU A 5 -25.34 14.54 6.70
N LEU A 6 -25.53 14.24 8.00
CA LEU A 6 -24.45 13.73 8.85
C LEU A 6 -23.92 12.38 8.34
N PHE A 7 -24.82 11.47 7.96
CA PHE A 7 -24.42 10.16 7.46
C PHE A 7 -23.67 10.26 6.12
N ALA A 8 -24.15 11.09 5.20
CA ALA A 8 -23.46 11.37 3.95
C ALA A 8 -22.08 11.99 4.17
N GLY A 9 -21.97 12.94 5.12
CA GLY A 9 -20.70 13.56 5.48
C GLY A 9 -19.68 12.57 6.03
N ILE A 10 -20.10 11.65 6.91
CA ILE A 10 -19.22 10.61 7.48
C ILE A 10 -18.71 9.67 6.38
N LEU A 11 -19.57 9.26 5.45
CA LEU A 11 -19.14 8.39 4.34
C LEU A 11 -18.11 9.08 3.44
N ILE A 12 -18.35 10.34 3.06
CA ILE A 12 -17.38 11.12 2.27
C ILE A 12 -16.06 11.26 3.02
N PHE A 13 -16.12 11.52 4.33
CA PHE A 13 -14.93 11.66 5.16
C PHE A 13 -14.11 10.35 5.21
N VAL A 14 -14.74 9.21 5.44
CA VAL A 14 -14.06 7.90 5.49
C VAL A 14 -13.40 7.59 4.15
N VAL A 15 -14.10 7.82 3.04
CA VAL A 15 -13.56 7.61 1.70
C VAL A 15 -12.39 8.55 1.45
N ALA A 16 -12.54 9.85 1.73
CA ALA A 16 -11.47 10.83 1.57
C ALA A 16 -10.25 10.45 2.41
N SER A 17 -10.42 10.05 3.67
CA SER A 17 -9.33 9.57 4.53
C SER A 17 -8.65 8.33 3.96
N LYS A 18 -9.40 7.36 3.41
CA LYS A 18 -8.83 6.17 2.78
C LYS A 18 -7.95 6.53 1.58
N TYR A 19 -8.40 7.46 0.73
CA TYR A 19 -7.63 7.88 -0.45
C TYR A 19 -6.46 8.82 -0.14
N LEU A 20 -6.55 9.59 0.95
CA LEU A 20 -5.45 10.46 1.40
C LEU A 20 -4.38 9.70 2.17
N TYR A 21 -4.72 8.55 2.78
CA TYR A 21 -3.77 7.74 3.51
C TYR A 21 -2.95 6.89 2.54
N LYS A 22 -1.87 7.46 2.01
CA LYS A 22 -0.81 6.70 1.33
C LYS A 22 0.20 6.28 2.39
N PRO A 23 0.20 5.03 2.87
CA PRO A 23 1.22 4.57 3.80
C PRO A 23 2.57 4.58 3.08
N THR A 24 3.48 5.45 3.50
CA THR A 24 4.87 5.41 3.04
C THR A 24 5.54 4.20 3.69
N PRO A 25 6.04 3.22 2.92
CA PRO A 25 6.75 2.10 3.50
C PRO A 25 8.03 2.60 4.19
N ARG A 26 8.36 1.97 5.31
CA ARG A 26 9.55 2.29 6.11
C ARG A 26 10.46 1.08 6.16
N CYS A 27 11.75 1.32 6.09
CA CYS A 27 12.72 0.24 6.20
C CYS A 27 12.67 -0.39 7.60
N PRO A 28 12.57 -1.73 7.76
CA PRO A 28 12.52 -2.38 9.06
C PRO A 28 13.86 -2.31 9.83
N GLU A 29 14.98 -2.16 9.13
CA GLU A 29 16.30 -2.08 9.77
C GLU A 29 16.63 -0.64 10.16
N CYS A 30 16.66 0.28 9.20
CA CYS A 30 17.11 1.64 9.44
C CYS A 30 15.97 2.66 9.70
N HIS A 31 14.70 2.24 9.61
CA HIS A 31 13.49 3.06 9.88
C HIS A 31 13.35 4.31 9.00
N THR A 32 14.21 4.45 7.99
CA THR A 32 14.16 5.52 7.00
C THR A 32 12.88 5.40 6.17
N PRO A 33 12.13 6.50 5.97
CA PRO A 33 11.00 6.50 5.04
C PRO A 33 11.49 6.30 3.61
N GLN A 34 10.74 5.58 2.78
CA GLN A 34 11.03 5.48 1.34
C GLN A 34 10.94 6.89 0.72
N ASP A 35 12.04 7.33 0.10
CA ASP A 35 12.12 8.63 -0.56
C ASP A 35 11.88 8.45 -2.08
N GLY A 36 10.63 8.66 -2.50
CA GLY A 36 10.20 8.55 -3.90
C GLY A 36 10.14 7.11 -4.43
N ASP A 37 10.44 6.94 -5.73
CA ASP A 37 10.39 5.66 -6.44
C ASP A 37 11.68 4.82 -6.30
N TYR A 38 12.57 5.17 -5.37
CA TYR A 38 13.80 4.39 -5.18
C TYR A 38 13.47 3.05 -4.50
N PRO A 39 13.76 1.91 -5.16
CA PRO A 39 13.44 0.59 -4.62
C PRO A 39 14.38 0.16 -3.49
N ILE A 40 15.48 0.89 -3.25
CA ILE A 40 16.57 0.47 -2.36
C ILE A 40 16.85 1.57 -1.34
N CYS A 41 16.81 1.21 -0.07
CA CYS A 41 17.25 2.05 1.04
C CYS A 41 18.78 2.05 1.17
N GLU A 42 19.40 3.11 1.69
CA GLU A 42 20.86 3.19 1.87
C GLU A 42 21.44 2.09 2.78
N CYS A 43 20.62 1.49 3.65
CA CYS A 43 21.01 0.36 4.48
C CYS A 43 21.00 -1.00 3.72
N GLY A 44 20.65 -1.00 2.43
CA GLY A 44 20.64 -2.19 1.57
C GLY A 44 19.30 -2.93 1.54
N TYR A 45 18.32 -2.50 2.34
CA TYR A 45 16.97 -3.05 2.31
C TYR A 45 16.24 -2.66 1.03
N VAL A 46 15.72 -3.66 0.31
CA VAL A 46 14.89 -3.45 -0.87
C VAL A 46 13.45 -3.34 -0.41
N PHE A 47 12.80 -2.23 -0.73
CA PHE A 47 11.37 -2.08 -0.54
C PHE A 47 10.68 -2.98 -1.57
N GLU A 48 10.16 -4.11 -1.11
CA GLU A 48 9.13 -4.83 -1.86
C GLU A 48 7.94 -3.88 -1.92
N PHE A 49 7.64 -3.35 -3.11
CA PHE A 49 6.37 -2.69 -3.32
C PHE A 49 5.33 -3.77 -3.05
N PRO A 50 4.45 -3.63 -2.05
CA PRO A 50 3.24 -4.43 -2.06
C PRO A 50 2.56 -4.03 -3.36
N ASP A 51 2.60 -4.92 -4.35
CA ASP A 51 1.71 -4.81 -5.50
C ASP A 51 0.33 -4.48 -4.92
N GLU A 52 -0.36 -3.53 -5.55
CA GLU A 52 -1.65 -3.01 -5.07
C GLU A 52 -2.77 -4.09 -5.07
N ASP A 53 -2.40 -5.34 -5.27
CA ASP A 53 -3.24 -6.50 -5.36
C ASP A 53 -2.81 -7.52 -4.31
N ASP A 54 -3.73 -7.82 -3.39
CA ASP A 54 -3.75 -8.97 -2.46
C ASP A 54 -3.73 -10.33 -3.20
N ASP A 55 -3.18 -10.39 -4.41
CA ASP A 55 -3.02 -11.60 -5.19
C ASP A 55 -1.65 -12.21 -4.83
N PRO A 56 -1.61 -13.41 -4.23
CA PRO A 56 -0.35 -14.09 -4.00
C PRO A 56 0.36 -14.26 -5.35
N ILE A 57 1.62 -13.81 -5.41
CA ILE A 57 2.48 -13.96 -6.60
C ILE A 57 2.54 -15.45 -6.95
N GLU A 58 1.70 -15.88 -7.89
CA GLU A 58 1.66 -17.25 -8.39
C GLU A 58 2.87 -17.43 -9.30
N TYR A 59 3.97 -17.89 -8.70
CA TYR A 59 5.15 -18.33 -9.45
C TYR A 59 4.74 -19.59 -10.22
N GLY A 60 4.53 -19.47 -11.53
CA GLY A 60 4.07 -20.57 -12.39
C GLY A 60 4.91 -21.83 -12.18
N ASP A 61 4.25 -22.97 -12.03
CA ASP A 61 4.89 -24.26 -11.76
C ASP A 61 5.79 -24.61 -12.95
N PRO A 62 7.11 -24.80 -12.76
CA PRO A 62 8.01 -25.22 -13.85
C PRO A 62 7.62 -26.57 -14.48
N ASN A 63 6.73 -27.35 -13.86
CA ASN A 63 6.22 -28.61 -14.39
C ASN A 63 5.07 -28.45 -15.40
N ASP A 64 4.46 -27.27 -15.55
CA ASP A 64 3.40 -27.01 -16.54
C ASP A 64 3.96 -26.83 -17.97
N ALA A 65 5.29 -26.77 -18.10
CA ALA A 65 6.00 -26.64 -19.38
C ALA A 65 6.49 -27.99 -19.96
N LEU A 66 6.08 -29.13 -19.39
CA LEU A 66 6.56 -30.48 -19.74
C LEU A 66 5.53 -31.30 -20.54
#